data_AF-A0A167PLK0-F1
#
_entry.id   AF-A0A167PLK0-F1
#
_cell.length_a   1.000
_cell.length_b   1.000
_cell.length_c   1.000
_cell.angle_alpha   90.00
_cell.angle_beta   90.00
_cell.angle_gamma   90.00
#
_symmetry.space_group_name_H-M   'P 1'
#
loop_
_entity.id
_entity.type
_entity.pdbx_description
1 polymer ?
#
loop_
_entity_poly.entity_id
_entity_poly.type
_entity_poly.pdbx_seq_one_letter_code
_entity_poly.pdbx_strand_id
1 'polypeptide(L)'
;MLSWIPRPVNALILLCDKPIYLAARSRVEHSIPEYLGSGADEPVLWMKQTIGHACGLMALLHVVTNLENGKYVLAGSELEKIVKRAVGLGPVERARLLYDSRFLEEAHMDAASEGSSIVPLPQEECGFHFIAFVKKDGKVWELNGGMNGPLLRGKQGGSLINNLLKKNASFKILAVTRDINSASAKELAQKSSSITLIQGNLDDPAAIFKNAERVWGVFSVQTTNPRNDDERRQGIALIDESIKQGVKHFVYSSVDRGGEKSDRNPTAIPHFIFKHEIEKHLMEKAKGTDMQWTILRPVAFFENFTPDYFGKVFTTAWQMTLKGKPLQLIATSDIGFFAARAFMNTGESKNRAFSLAGDELTFEQMSEIFKDLTGKNVPTTFRIPVWLMMAAVKDLGVMFRWFRDEGYGADVPAVKRLNPSLKTFGDWLKEDSQFETL
;
A
#
# COMPACT_ATOMS: atom_id res chain seq x y z
N MET A 1 20.66 -8.23 -12.47
CA MET A 1 20.37 -9.65 -12.71
C MET A 1 19.02 -9.92 -13.40
N LEU A 2 18.25 -8.91 -13.87
CA LEU A 2 16.96 -9.12 -14.61
C LEU A 2 16.93 -8.44 -16.00
N SER A 3 18.08 -7.95 -16.49
CA SER A 3 18.23 -7.20 -17.75
C SER A 3 18.11 -8.06 -19.01
N TRP A 4 18.27 -9.38 -18.88
CA TRP A 4 18.24 -10.39 -19.93
C TRP A 4 16.84 -10.99 -20.15
N ILE A 5 15.86 -10.61 -19.32
CA ILE A 5 14.47 -11.06 -19.45
C ILE A 5 13.77 -10.22 -20.54
N PRO A 6 13.24 -10.84 -21.60
CA PRO A 6 12.51 -10.17 -22.68
C PRO A 6 11.37 -9.28 -22.17
N ARG A 7 11.16 -8.11 -22.81
CA ARG A 7 10.18 -7.11 -22.38
C ARG A 7 9.04 -6.99 -23.40
N PRO A 8 7.79 -6.74 -22.98
CA PRO A 8 7.35 -6.47 -21.60
C PRO A 8 7.30 -7.72 -20.71
N VAL A 9 7.51 -7.54 -19.40
CA VAL A 9 7.36 -8.60 -18.39
C VAL A 9 6.13 -8.29 -17.56
N ASN A 10 5.06 -9.05 -17.75
CA ASN A 10 3.78 -8.85 -17.05
C ASN A 10 3.69 -9.65 -15.75
N ALA A 11 4.55 -10.66 -15.57
CA ALA A 11 4.71 -11.41 -14.34
C ALA A 11 6.15 -11.90 -14.18
N LEU A 12 6.60 -12.10 -12.95
CA LEU A 12 7.93 -12.59 -12.62
C LEU A 12 7.85 -13.62 -11.50
N ILE A 13 8.49 -14.77 -11.69
CA ILE A 13 8.74 -15.75 -10.64
C ILE A 13 10.21 -15.65 -10.25
N LEU A 14 10.48 -15.41 -8.97
CA LEU A 14 11.82 -15.29 -8.42
C LEU A 14 12.11 -16.46 -7.49
N LEU A 15 13.24 -17.13 -7.71
CA LEU A 15 13.82 -18.06 -6.74
C LEU A 15 14.72 -17.28 -5.79
N CYS A 16 14.47 -17.37 -4.50
CA CYS A 16 15.24 -16.71 -3.44
C CYS A 16 15.92 -17.74 -2.55
N ASP A 17 17.12 -17.42 -2.07
CA ASP A 17 17.72 -18.14 -0.94
C ASP A 17 16.84 -18.00 0.32
N LYS A 18 16.55 -19.12 1.00
CA LYS A 18 15.57 -19.19 2.09
C LYS A 18 16.01 -18.37 3.31
N PRO A 19 17.27 -18.40 3.78
CA PRO A 19 17.76 -17.45 4.80
C PRO A 19 17.54 -15.97 4.45
N ILE A 20 17.88 -15.56 3.22
CA ILE A 20 17.67 -14.18 2.76
C ILE A 20 16.17 -13.84 2.74
N TYR A 21 15.36 -14.76 2.22
CA TYR A 21 13.91 -14.65 2.20
C TYR A 21 13.35 -14.48 3.62
N LEU A 22 13.64 -15.39 4.55
CA LEU A 22 13.13 -15.34 5.93
C LEU A 22 13.58 -14.07 6.67
N ALA A 23 14.82 -13.62 6.48
CA ALA A 23 15.32 -12.39 7.07
C ALA A 23 14.58 -11.14 6.57
N ALA A 24 14.23 -11.10 5.28
CA ALA A 24 13.43 -10.02 4.71
C ALA A 24 11.95 -10.09 5.14
N ARG A 25 11.41 -11.31 5.29
CA ARG A 25 9.98 -11.57 5.48
C ARG A 25 9.52 -11.55 6.93
N SER A 26 10.32 -12.06 7.87
CA SER A 26 10.06 -11.94 9.31
C SER A 26 9.79 -10.50 9.77
N ARG A 27 10.28 -9.50 9.03
CA ARG A 27 10.07 -8.06 9.27
C ARG A 27 8.69 -7.55 8.84
N VAL A 28 8.03 -8.20 7.89
CA VAL A 28 6.76 -7.75 7.27
C VAL A 28 5.62 -8.76 7.41
N GLU A 29 5.90 -10.05 7.57
CA GLU A 29 4.89 -11.11 7.58
C GLU A 29 3.92 -11.00 8.75
N HIS A 30 4.39 -10.64 9.95
CA HIS A 30 3.51 -10.40 11.09
C HIS A 30 2.65 -9.12 10.96
N SER A 31 3.00 -8.23 10.04
CA SER A 31 2.18 -7.07 9.68
C SER A 31 1.20 -7.36 8.55
N ILE A 32 1.35 -8.53 7.91
CA ILE A 32 0.46 -8.99 6.86
C ILE A 32 -0.54 -9.92 7.53
N PRO A 33 -1.81 -9.57 7.51
CA PRO A 33 -2.83 -10.35 8.16
C PRO A 33 -3.31 -11.50 7.29
N GLU A 34 -3.94 -12.50 7.92
CA GLU A 34 -4.48 -13.65 7.20
C GLU A 34 -5.56 -13.22 6.21
N TYR A 35 -5.30 -13.50 4.94
CA TYR A 35 -6.20 -13.26 3.84
C TYR A 35 -7.32 -14.28 3.88
N LEU A 36 -8.55 -13.81 3.69
CA LEU A 36 -9.78 -14.61 3.74
C LEU A 36 -10.67 -14.38 2.51
N GLY A 37 -10.11 -13.82 1.43
CA GLY A 37 -10.86 -13.51 0.22
C GLY A 37 -11.38 -14.76 -0.51
N SER A 38 -12.54 -14.61 -1.14
CA SER A 38 -13.18 -15.59 -2.01
C SER A 38 -14.17 -14.89 -2.95
N GLY A 39 -14.43 -15.43 -4.13
CA GLY A 39 -15.39 -14.94 -5.10
C GLY A 39 -14.74 -14.34 -6.36
N ALA A 40 -15.56 -14.03 -7.36
CA ALA A 40 -15.08 -13.47 -8.63
C ALA A 40 -14.52 -12.04 -8.50
N ASP A 41 -14.96 -11.32 -7.46
CA ASP A 41 -14.65 -9.90 -7.25
C ASP A 41 -13.31 -9.67 -6.54
N GLU A 42 -12.56 -10.74 -6.27
CA GLU A 42 -11.26 -10.59 -5.63
C GLU A 42 -10.28 -9.82 -6.50
N PRO A 43 -9.49 -8.90 -5.91
CA PRO A 43 -8.49 -8.15 -6.66
C PRO A 43 -7.43 -9.07 -7.25
N VAL A 44 -7.15 -10.21 -6.60
CA VAL A 44 -6.28 -11.28 -7.09
C VAL A 44 -6.77 -12.62 -6.55
N LEU A 45 -6.69 -13.67 -7.37
CA LEU A 45 -6.85 -15.05 -6.93
C LEU A 45 -5.57 -15.48 -6.20
N TRP A 46 -5.56 -15.33 -4.88
CA TRP A 46 -4.46 -15.76 -4.02
C TRP A 46 -4.76 -17.13 -3.40
N MET A 47 -3.73 -17.96 -3.31
CA MET A 47 -3.80 -19.35 -2.86
C MET A 47 -2.72 -19.59 -1.79
N LYS A 48 -3.14 -20.03 -0.60
CA LYS A 48 -2.23 -20.38 0.49
C LYS A 48 -1.46 -21.66 0.15
N GLN A 49 -0.18 -21.69 0.46
CA GLN A 49 0.63 -22.89 0.31
C GLN A 49 0.54 -23.73 1.59
N THR A 50 0.06 -24.96 1.44
CA THR A 50 0.10 -26.00 2.50
C THR A 50 0.90 -27.23 2.08
N ILE A 51 1.21 -27.34 0.78
CA ILE A 51 2.00 -28.44 0.22
C ILE A 51 3.49 -28.14 0.41
N GLY A 52 4.22 -29.09 1.00
CA GLY A 52 5.67 -29.02 1.15
C GLY A 52 6.38 -28.96 -0.20
N HIS A 53 7.46 -28.18 -0.30
CA HIS A 53 8.28 -28.00 -1.51
C HIS A 53 7.56 -27.49 -2.78
N ALA A 54 6.27 -27.14 -2.69
CA ALA A 54 5.47 -26.71 -3.84
C ALA A 54 5.56 -25.20 -4.13
N CYS A 55 6.47 -24.44 -3.51
CA CYS A 55 6.51 -22.97 -3.67
C CYS A 55 6.65 -22.51 -5.13
N GLY A 56 7.35 -23.28 -5.98
CA GLY A 56 7.44 -23.03 -7.42
C GLY A 56 6.12 -23.21 -8.16
N LEU A 57 5.39 -24.29 -7.86
CA LEU A 57 4.03 -24.52 -8.39
C LEU A 57 3.08 -23.39 -7.95
N MET A 58 3.13 -23.01 -6.67
CA MET A 58 2.28 -21.94 -6.14
C MET A 58 2.56 -20.60 -6.83
N ALA A 59 3.84 -20.26 -7.05
CA ALA A 59 4.22 -19.06 -7.78
C ALA A 59 3.70 -19.11 -9.23
N LEU A 60 3.81 -20.26 -9.90
CA LEU A 60 3.28 -20.44 -11.26
C LEU A 60 1.75 -20.26 -11.30
N LEU A 61 1.03 -20.90 -10.40
CA LEU A 61 -0.42 -20.77 -10.28
C LEU A 61 -0.82 -19.32 -10.05
N HIS A 62 -0.23 -18.63 -9.07
CA HIS A 62 -0.48 -17.22 -8.81
C HIS A 62 -0.25 -16.34 -10.04
N VAL A 63 0.76 -16.63 -10.86
CA VAL A 63 0.98 -15.93 -12.12
C VAL A 63 -0.14 -16.23 -13.11
N VAL A 64 -0.32 -17.48 -13.52
CA VAL A 64 -1.18 -17.83 -14.65
C VAL A 64 -2.66 -17.52 -14.39
N THR A 65 -3.10 -17.56 -13.14
CA THR A 65 -4.50 -17.27 -12.80
C THR A 65 -4.82 -15.78 -12.68
N ASN A 66 -3.81 -14.93 -12.48
CA ASN A 66 -4.01 -13.50 -12.27
C ASN A 66 -3.55 -12.65 -13.46
N LEU A 67 -2.62 -13.17 -14.26
CA LEU A 67 -2.10 -12.47 -15.41
C LEU A 67 -3.20 -12.29 -16.46
N GLU A 68 -3.55 -11.05 -16.74
CA GLU A 68 -4.60 -10.69 -17.71
C GLU A 68 -5.89 -11.48 -17.50
N ASN A 69 -6.36 -11.54 -16.25
CA ASN A 69 -7.59 -12.24 -15.82
C ASN A 69 -7.61 -13.72 -16.20
N GLY A 70 -6.45 -14.38 -16.15
CA GLY A 70 -6.35 -15.82 -16.37
C GLY A 70 -6.41 -16.22 -17.84
N LYS A 71 -6.24 -15.30 -18.79
CA LYS A 71 -6.34 -15.58 -20.24
C LYS A 71 -5.43 -16.71 -20.75
N TYR A 72 -4.37 -17.02 -20.00
CA TYR A 72 -3.39 -18.05 -20.35
C TYR A 72 -3.77 -19.45 -19.85
N VAL A 73 -4.84 -19.56 -19.05
CA VAL A 73 -5.43 -20.83 -18.67
C VAL A 73 -6.28 -21.32 -19.85
N LEU A 74 -5.90 -22.44 -20.45
CA LEU A 74 -6.56 -22.97 -21.64
C LEU A 74 -8.00 -23.41 -21.33
N ALA A 75 -8.94 -22.98 -22.17
CA ALA A 75 -10.35 -23.37 -22.04
C ALA A 75 -10.51 -24.91 -22.11
N GLY A 76 -11.32 -25.47 -21.23
CA GLY A 76 -11.57 -26.92 -21.13
C GLY A 76 -10.47 -27.73 -20.42
N SER A 77 -9.34 -27.12 -20.07
CA SER A 77 -8.25 -27.79 -19.35
C SER A 77 -8.65 -28.15 -17.91
N GLU A 78 -7.96 -29.15 -17.33
CA GLU A 78 -8.11 -29.47 -15.90
C GLU A 78 -7.74 -28.27 -15.01
N LEU A 79 -6.73 -27.48 -15.41
CA LEU A 79 -6.38 -26.24 -14.71
C LEU A 79 -7.53 -25.24 -14.71
N GLU A 80 -8.26 -25.07 -15.82
CA GLU A 80 -9.44 -24.20 -15.87
C GLU A 80 -10.52 -24.65 -14.89
N LYS A 81 -10.77 -25.96 -14.80
CA LYS A 81 -11.74 -26.54 -13.85
C LYS A 81 -11.33 -26.27 -12.41
N ILE A 82 -10.04 -26.40 -12.10
CA ILE A 82 -9.50 -26.06 -10.77
C ILE A 82 -9.66 -24.57 -10.48
N VAL A 83 -9.30 -23.70 -11.41
CA VAL A 83 -9.40 -22.24 -11.25
C VAL A 83 -10.86 -21.81 -11.02
N LYS A 84 -11.80 -22.30 -11.83
CA LYS A 84 -13.24 -22.03 -11.68
C LYS A 84 -13.76 -22.44 -10.31
N ARG A 85 -13.32 -23.60 -9.79
CA ARG A 85 -13.65 -24.04 -8.43
C ARG A 85 -12.98 -23.16 -7.38
N ALA A 86 -11.70 -22.82 -7.55
CA ALA A 86 -10.92 -22.03 -6.61
C ALA A 86 -11.51 -20.63 -6.41
N VAL A 87 -12.04 -19.99 -7.45
CA VAL A 87 -12.67 -18.66 -7.37
C VAL A 87 -13.70 -18.61 -6.23
N GLY A 88 -14.57 -19.61 -6.10
CA GLY A 88 -15.62 -19.63 -5.06
C GLY A 88 -15.15 -20.03 -3.66
N LEU A 89 -13.88 -20.40 -3.47
CA LEU A 89 -13.37 -20.96 -2.22
C LEU A 89 -12.53 -19.93 -1.44
N GLY A 90 -12.51 -20.05 -0.11
CA GLY A 90 -11.58 -19.30 0.75
C GLY A 90 -10.15 -19.88 0.68
N PRO A 91 -9.14 -19.20 1.24
CA PRO A 91 -7.74 -19.58 1.01
C PRO A 91 -7.33 -20.95 1.58
N VAL A 92 -7.97 -21.40 2.66
CA VAL A 92 -7.74 -22.74 3.23
C VAL A 92 -8.38 -23.81 2.35
N GLU A 93 -9.60 -23.59 1.88
CA GLU A 93 -10.31 -24.50 0.99
C GLU A 93 -9.66 -24.55 -0.40
N ARG A 94 -9.12 -23.42 -0.89
CA ARG A 94 -8.27 -23.40 -2.09
C ARG A 94 -7.03 -24.25 -1.89
N ALA A 95 -6.33 -24.09 -0.77
CA ALA A 95 -5.15 -24.90 -0.48
C ALA A 95 -5.48 -26.39 -0.45
N ARG A 96 -6.63 -26.77 0.13
CA ARG A 96 -7.13 -28.14 0.11
C ARG A 96 -7.51 -28.62 -1.30
N LEU A 97 -8.17 -27.78 -2.10
CA LEU A 97 -8.47 -28.09 -3.50
C LEU A 97 -7.20 -28.38 -4.31
N LEU A 98 -6.12 -27.62 -4.08
CA LEU A 98 -4.83 -27.87 -4.73
C LEU A 98 -4.18 -29.17 -4.20
N TYR A 99 -4.25 -29.41 -2.88
CA TYR A 99 -3.71 -30.60 -2.24
C TYR A 99 -4.41 -31.89 -2.74
N ASP A 100 -5.74 -31.88 -2.88
CA ASP A 100 -6.54 -33.04 -3.29
C ASP A 100 -6.50 -33.27 -4.82
N SER A 101 -5.78 -32.42 -5.58
CA SER A 101 -5.78 -32.45 -7.04
C SER A 101 -4.67 -33.36 -7.59
N ARG A 102 -5.04 -34.59 -7.96
CA ARG A 102 -4.13 -35.55 -8.65
C ARG A 102 -3.47 -34.96 -9.90
N PHE A 103 -4.21 -34.16 -10.67
CA PHE A 103 -3.67 -33.48 -11.86
C PHE A 103 -2.48 -32.56 -11.51
N LEU A 104 -2.56 -31.84 -10.38
CA LEU A 104 -1.48 -30.94 -9.98
C LEU A 104 -0.34 -31.70 -9.33
N GLU A 105 -0.63 -32.78 -8.61
CA GLU A 105 0.36 -33.69 -8.05
C GLU A 105 1.19 -34.35 -9.15
N GLU A 106 0.54 -34.98 -10.13
CA GLU A 106 1.18 -35.62 -11.30
C GLU A 106 2.00 -34.59 -12.08
N ALA A 107 1.41 -33.45 -12.48
CA ALA A 107 2.13 -32.42 -13.22
C ALA A 107 3.32 -31.82 -12.45
N HIS A 108 3.23 -31.72 -11.12
CA HIS A 108 4.32 -31.23 -10.28
C HIS A 108 5.46 -32.25 -10.18
N MET A 109 5.13 -33.54 -10.03
CA MET A 109 6.12 -34.63 -9.97
C MET A 109 6.81 -34.86 -11.31
N ASP A 110 6.06 -34.83 -12.42
CA ASP A 110 6.59 -34.94 -13.77
C ASP A 110 7.62 -33.83 -14.02
N ALA A 111 7.24 -32.56 -13.77
CA ALA A 111 8.14 -31.43 -13.92
C ALA A 111 9.35 -31.47 -12.98
N ALA A 112 9.21 -32.03 -11.77
CA ALA A 112 10.32 -32.20 -10.84
C ALA A 112 11.31 -33.27 -11.34
N SER A 113 10.82 -34.36 -11.95
CA SER A 113 11.64 -35.45 -12.48
C SER A 113 12.46 -35.07 -13.72
N GLU A 114 11.96 -34.11 -14.50
CA GLU A 114 12.64 -33.55 -15.68
C GLU A 114 13.66 -32.44 -15.32
N GLY A 115 13.70 -32.02 -14.06
CA GLY A 115 14.58 -30.96 -13.58
C GLY A 115 16.06 -31.33 -13.60
N SER A 116 16.94 -30.33 -13.73
CA SER A 116 18.40 -30.52 -13.70
C SER A 116 19.01 -30.63 -12.29
N SER A 117 18.16 -30.74 -11.26
CA SER A 117 18.54 -30.81 -9.85
C SER A 117 17.98 -32.06 -9.19
N ILE A 118 18.62 -32.53 -8.13
CA ILE A 118 18.11 -33.65 -7.33
C ILE A 118 16.79 -33.23 -6.67
N VAL A 119 15.75 -34.04 -6.85
CA VAL A 119 14.46 -33.85 -6.17
C VAL A 119 14.67 -34.17 -4.68
N PRO A 120 14.45 -33.21 -3.77
CA PRO A 120 14.65 -33.44 -2.35
C PRO A 120 13.61 -34.42 -1.80
N LEU A 121 13.98 -35.17 -0.77
CA LEU A 121 13.02 -35.98 -0.02
C LEU A 121 11.99 -35.05 0.67
N PRO A 122 10.76 -35.53 0.93
CA PRO A 122 9.72 -34.71 1.59
C PRO A 122 10.17 -34.11 2.94
N GLN A 123 11.11 -34.77 3.63
CA GLN A 123 11.64 -34.35 4.93
C GLN A 123 12.87 -33.45 4.85
N GLU A 124 13.50 -33.34 3.68
CA GLU A 124 14.69 -32.49 3.49
C GLU A 124 14.30 -31.02 3.41
N GLU A 125 15.06 -30.14 4.05
CA GLU A 125 14.83 -28.70 3.93
C GLU A 125 15.30 -28.21 2.56
N CYS A 126 14.38 -27.66 1.76
CA CYS A 126 14.75 -26.90 0.58
C CYS A 126 15.34 -25.55 1.01
N GLY A 127 16.56 -25.25 0.56
CA GLY A 127 17.28 -24.00 0.85
C GLY A 127 16.77 -22.79 0.08
N PHE A 128 15.73 -22.92 -0.74
CA PHE A 128 15.22 -21.86 -1.60
C PHE A 128 13.69 -21.71 -1.50
N HIS A 129 13.19 -20.53 -1.87
CA HIS A 129 11.76 -20.21 -1.88
C HIS A 129 11.38 -19.40 -3.12
N PHE A 130 10.30 -19.78 -3.81
CA PHE A 130 9.78 -19.05 -4.96
C PHE A 130 8.75 -17.99 -4.56
N ILE A 131 8.78 -16.84 -5.24
CA ILE A 131 7.84 -15.72 -5.05
C ILE A 131 7.34 -15.25 -6.41
N ALA A 132 6.03 -14.96 -6.51
CA ALA A 132 5.44 -14.38 -7.71
C ALA A 132 5.17 -12.88 -7.57
N PHE A 133 5.45 -12.13 -8.64
CA PHE A 133 4.99 -10.75 -8.82
C PHE A 133 4.12 -10.70 -10.07
N VAL A 134 2.90 -10.18 -9.92
CA VAL A 134 1.92 -10.12 -11.01
C VAL A 134 1.43 -8.69 -11.18
N LYS A 135 1.43 -8.22 -12.43
CA LYS A 135 0.72 -7.00 -12.81
C LYS A 135 -0.74 -7.33 -13.12
N LYS A 136 -1.66 -6.73 -12.37
CA LYS A 136 -3.11 -6.84 -12.60
C LYS A 136 -3.75 -5.49 -12.31
N ASP A 137 -4.62 -5.02 -13.20
CA ASP A 137 -5.37 -3.75 -13.09
C ASP A 137 -4.49 -2.53 -12.79
N GLY A 138 -3.34 -2.42 -13.46
CA GLY A 138 -2.37 -1.31 -13.28
C GLY A 138 -1.65 -1.32 -11.93
N LYS A 139 -1.86 -2.35 -11.12
CA LYS A 139 -1.25 -2.56 -9.81
C LYS A 139 -0.25 -3.71 -9.87
N VAL A 140 0.79 -3.63 -9.03
CA VAL A 140 1.72 -4.74 -8.84
C VAL A 140 1.43 -5.40 -7.52
N TRP A 141 1.13 -6.69 -7.62
CA TRP A 141 0.88 -7.58 -6.50
C TRP A 141 2.06 -8.50 -6.31
N GLU A 142 2.50 -8.62 -5.07
CA GLU A 142 3.33 -9.74 -4.66
C GLU A 142 2.42 -10.86 -4.13
N LEU A 143 2.55 -12.05 -4.74
CA LEU A 143 1.76 -13.23 -4.43
C LEU A 143 2.72 -14.33 -3.98
N ASN A 144 2.59 -14.70 -2.71
CA ASN A 144 3.40 -15.74 -2.08
C ASN A 144 2.49 -16.59 -1.21
N GLY A 145 2.42 -17.89 -1.49
CA GLY A 145 1.54 -18.80 -0.76
C GLY A 145 1.99 -19.07 0.67
N GLY A 146 3.28 -18.87 0.98
CA GLY A 146 3.82 -19.02 2.33
C GLY A 146 3.54 -17.85 3.26
N MET A 147 2.99 -16.74 2.74
CA MET A 147 2.66 -15.56 3.53
C MET A 147 1.20 -15.60 3.99
N ASN A 148 0.84 -14.65 4.85
CA ASN A 148 -0.55 -14.50 5.30
C ASN A 148 -1.50 -13.98 4.23
N GLY A 149 -1.02 -13.38 3.13
CA GLY A 149 -1.89 -12.85 2.07
C GLY A 149 -1.16 -12.17 0.90
N PRO A 150 -1.89 -11.72 -0.14
CA PRO A 150 -1.35 -10.94 -1.25
C PRO A 150 -0.98 -9.52 -0.82
N LEU A 151 0.04 -8.92 -1.44
CA LEU A 151 0.56 -7.61 -1.04
C LEU A 151 0.62 -6.61 -2.21
N LEU A 152 -0.08 -5.48 -2.07
CA LEU A 152 -0.12 -4.36 -3.03
C LEU A 152 1.01 -3.35 -2.81
N ARG A 153 1.61 -2.79 -3.87
CA ARG A 153 2.77 -1.87 -3.79
C ARG A 153 2.47 -0.40 -4.20
N GLY A 154 2.51 0.54 -3.23
CA GLY A 154 2.72 2.02 -3.37
C GLY A 154 1.53 2.95 -3.72
N LYS A 155 0.95 3.70 -2.75
CA LYS A 155 -0.26 4.56 -2.95
C LYS A 155 0.02 6.07 -3.17
N GLN A 156 0.63 6.76 -2.20
CA GLN A 156 0.74 8.25 -2.24
C GLN A 156 1.73 8.78 -3.29
N GLY A 157 2.94 8.21 -3.37
CA GLY A 157 3.95 8.67 -4.34
C GLY A 157 3.52 8.51 -5.80
N GLY A 158 2.83 7.42 -6.12
CA GLY A 158 2.25 7.21 -7.46
C GLY A 158 1.15 8.23 -7.79
N SER A 159 0.32 8.57 -6.81
CA SER A 159 -0.74 9.58 -6.94
C SER A 159 -0.18 10.98 -7.23
N LEU A 160 0.89 11.39 -6.53
CA LEU A 160 1.60 12.64 -6.83
C LEU A 160 2.10 12.67 -8.28
N ILE A 161 2.79 11.62 -8.72
CA ILE A 161 3.35 11.56 -10.08
C ILE A 161 2.25 11.67 -11.13
N ASN A 162 1.15 10.91 -10.97
CA ASN A 162 0.03 10.97 -11.89
C ASN A 162 -0.58 12.38 -11.96
N ASN A 163 -0.70 13.08 -10.83
CA ASN A 163 -1.22 14.45 -10.79
C ASN A 163 -0.28 15.48 -11.44
N LEU A 164 1.03 15.36 -11.25
CA LEU A 164 2.02 16.22 -11.92
C LEU A 164 1.99 16.03 -13.44
N LEU A 165 1.88 14.77 -13.90
CA LEU A 165 1.75 14.46 -15.32
C LEU A 165 0.44 15.00 -15.91
N LYS A 166 -0.70 14.78 -15.23
CA LYS A 166 -2.02 15.26 -15.69
C LYS A 166 -2.07 16.79 -15.84
N LYS A 167 -1.32 17.52 -15.01
CA LYS A 167 -1.21 18.99 -15.07
C LYS A 167 -0.13 19.49 -16.02
N ASN A 168 0.58 18.61 -16.74
CA ASN A 168 1.73 18.94 -17.59
C ASN A 168 2.77 19.81 -16.84
N ALA A 169 3.01 19.52 -15.56
CA ALA A 169 3.93 20.29 -14.76
C ALA A 169 5.36 20.17 -15.31
N SER A 170 6.08 21.30 -15.38
CA SER A 170 7.44 21.39 -15.93
C SER A 170 8.51 20.86 -14.96
N PHE A 171 8.32 19.64 -14.42
CA PHE A 171 9.27 18.98 -13.55
C PHE A 171 9.87 17.74 -14.21
N LYS A 172 11.17 17.55 -14.05
CA LYS A 172 11.80 16.23 -14.19
C LYS A 172 11.56 15.47 -12.90
N ILE A 173 10.82 14.36 -12.98
CA ILE A 173 10.40 13.57 -11.83
C ILE A 173 11.45 12.50 -11.56
N LEU A 174 12.07 12.56 -10.39
CA LEU A 174 13.04 11.55 -9.94
C LEU A 174 12.32 10.57 -9.01
N ALA A 175 11.92 9.42 -9.56
CA ALA A 175 11.20 8.40 -8.81
C ALA A 175 12.18 7.43 -8.12
N VAL A 176 12.29 7.56 -6.80
CA VAL A 176 13.17 6.71 -5.98
C VAL A 176 12.55 5.34 -5.78
N THR A 177 13.32 4.30 -6.09
CA THR A 177 12.95 2.90 -5.87
C THR A 177 14.16 2.11 -5.40
N ARG A 178 13.95 1.07 -4.58
CA ARG A 178 15.03 0.17 -4.16
C ARG A 178 15.55 -0.67 -5.33
N ASP A 179 14.73 -0.88 -6.35
CA ASP A 179 15.10 -1.59 -7.58
C ASP A 179 14.47 -0.93 -8.81
N ILE A 180 15.34 -0.34 -9.65
CA ILE A 180 14.96 0.31 -10.92
C ILE A 180 14.56 -0.72 -11.99
N ASN A 181 14.91 -2.00 -11.80
CA ASN A 181 14.59 -3.06 -12.74
C ASN A 181 13.20 -3.69 -12.52
N SER A 182 12.54 -3.35 -11.41
CA SER A 182 11.20 -3.83 -11.08
C SER A 182 10.16 -3.41 -12.11
N ALA A 183 9.12 -4.23 -12.30
CA ALA A 183 8.07 -3.96 -13.28
C ALA A 183 7.34 -2.64 -13.01
N SER A 184 7.01 -2.36 -11.74
CA SER A 184 6.38 -1.10 -11.33
C SER A 184 7.25 0.11 -11.62
N ALA A 185 8.57 0.03 -11.39
CA ALA A 185 9.49 1.13 -11.67
C ALA A 185 9.60 1.38 -13.19
N LYS A 186 9.78 0.32 -13.99
CA LYS A 186 9.86 0.47 -15.46
C LYS A 186 8.58 1.03 -16.06
N GLU A 187 7.42 0.58 -15.59
CA GLU A 187 6.13 1.14 -16.01
C GLU A 187 6.00 2.61 -15.62
N LEU A 188 6.40 2.97 -14.40
CA LEU A 188 6.39 4.36 -13.96
C LEU A 188 7.25 5.24 -14.89
N ALA A 189 8.43 4.76 -15.29
CA ALA A 189 9.29 5.46 -16.25
C ALA A 189 8.68 5.54 -17.66
N GLN A 190 7.89 4.55 -18.08
CA GLN A 190 7.23 4.55 -19.39
C GLN A 190 6.05 5.52 -19.48
N LYS A 191 5.48 5.96 -18.35
CA LYS A 191 4.35 6.91 -18.35
C LYS A 191 4.71 8.27 -18.96
N SER A 192 5.96 8.70 -18.85
CA SER A 192 6.42 9.96 -19.42
C SER A 192 7.93 10.01 -19.51
N SER A 193 8.46 10.64 -20.55
CA SER A 193 9.89 10.95 -20.69
C SER A 193 10.43 11.87 -19.59
N SER A 194 9.55 12.56 -18.84
CA SER A 194 9.96 13.38 -17.71
C SER A 194 10.32 12.58 -16.46
N ILE A 195 10.03 11.27 -16.41
CA ILE A 195 10.31 10.40 -15.26
C ILE A 195 11.67 9.73 -15.42
N THR A 196 12.52 9.89 -14.41
CA THR A 196 13.80 9.19 -14.28
C THR A 196 13.78 8.35 -13.00
N LEU A 197 14.12 7.07 -13.11
CA LEU A 197 14.21 6.18 -11.96
C LEU A 197 15.55 6.36 -11.26
N ILE A 198 15.50 6.53 -9.94
CA ILE A 198 16.69 6.62 -9.10
C ILE A 198 16.71 5.38 -8.20
N GLN A 199 17.77 4.59 -8.29
CA GLN A 199 17.95 3.49 -7.34
C GLN A 199 18.38 4.06 -5.99
N GLY A 200 17.67 3.72 -4.93
CA GLY A 200 18.03 4.14 -3.59
C GLY A 200 17.12 3.61 -2.48
N ASN A 201 17.61 3.71 -1.25
CA ASN A 201 16.90 3.28 -0.05
C ASN A 201 16.86 4.45 0.94
N LEU A 202 15.74 4.65 1.64
CA LEU A 202 15.58 5.71 2.62
C LEU A 202 16.49 5.54 3.84
N ASP A 203 17.07 4.35 4.03
CA ASP A 203 18.13 4.12 5.02
C ASP A 203 19.46 4.81 4.67
N ASP A 204 19.65 5.19 3.41
CA ASP A 204 20.83 5.90 2.92
C ASP A 204 20.41 7.05 1.97
N PRO A 205 19.91 8.18 2.52
CA PRO A 205 19.55 9.35 1.72
C PRO A 205 20.73 9.92 0.91
N ALA A 206 21.95 9.85 1.43
CA ALA A 206 23.13 10.35 0.73
C ALA A 206 23.35 9.63 -0.61
N ALA A 207 23.16 8.31 -0.65
CA ALA A 207 23.20 7.55 -1.90
C ALA A 207 22.08 7.94 -2.87
N ILE A 208 20.87 8.25 -2.37
CA ILE A 208 19.76 8.74 -3.21
C ILE A 208 20.18 10.04 -3.92
N PHE A 209 20.67 11.03 -3.17
CA PHE A 209 21.07 12.32 -3.73
C PHE A 209 22.27 12.21 -4.66
N LYS A 210 23.24 11.34 -4.35
CA LYS A 210 24.37 11.03 -5.23
C LYS A 210 23.91 10.53 -6.61
N ASN A 211 22.86 9.72 -6.64
CA ASN A 211 22.31 9.18 -7.89
C ASN A 211 21.36 10.16 -8.61
N ALA A 212 20.81 11.15 -7.90
CA ALA A 212 19.78 12.08 -8.38
C ALA A 212 20.33 13.39 -8.99
N GLU A 213 21.66 13.58 -9.01
CA GLU A 213 22.35 14.82 -9.42
C GLU A 213 21.86 16.05 -8.64
N ARG A 214 20.98 16.88 -9.23
CA ARG A 214 20.45 18.12 -8.63
C ARG A 214 18.95 17.98 -8.38
N VAL A 215 18.57 18.10 -7.12
CA VAL A 215 17.17 17.98 -6.67
C VAL A 215 16.65 19.33 -6.20
N TRP A 216 15.62 19.86 -6.87
CA TRP A 216 14.99 21.12 -6.46
C TRP A 216 13.98 20.92 -5.31
N GLY A 217 13.20 19.84 -5.36
CA GLY A 217 12.20 19.54 -4.36
C GLY A 217 12.08 18.05 -4.05
N VAL A 218 11.67 17.72 -2.83
CA VAL A 218 11.56 16.35 -2.31
C VAL A 218 10.15 16.13 -1.78
N PHE A 219 9.50 15.04 -2.22
CA PHE A 219 8.30 14.52 -1.58
C PHE A 219 8.69 13.37 -0.66
N SER A 220 8.41 13.52 0.64
CA SER A 220 8.80 12.58 1.68
C SER A 220 7.59 11.85 2.24
N VAL A 221 7.62 10.52 2.14
CA VAL A 221 6.64 9.62 2.74
C VAL A 221 7.33 8.32 3.17
N GLN A 222 7.14 7.93 4.41
CA GLN A 222 7.66 6.68 4.97
C GLN A 222 6.51 5.70 5.22
N THR A 223 6.84 4.42 5.34
CA THR A 223 5.89 3.40 5.78
C THR A 223 6.07 3.19 7.28
N THR A 224 4.97 3.25 8.03
CA THR A 224 5.00 2.99 9.47
C THR A 224 5.35 1.54 9.76
N ASN A 225 6.23 1.33 10.73
CA ASN A 225 6.45 0.03 11.35
C ASN A 225 6.32 0.16 12.88
N PRO A 226 5.29 -0.42 13.52
CA PRO A 226 5.07 -0.25 14.95
C PRO A 226 6.12 -0.94 15.84
N ARG A 227 7.05 -1.71 15.26
CA ARG A 227 8.09 -2.45 15.99
C ARG A 227 9.47 -1.78 15.99
N ASN A 228 9.67 -0.77 15.16
CA ASN A 228 10.96 -0.10 15.07
C ASN A 228 10.82 1.39 14.76
N ASP A 229 11.95 2.06 14.76
CA ASP A 229 12.06 3.51 14.63
C ASP A 229 12.54 3.92 13.23
N ASP A 230 12.36 3.03 12.23
CA ASP A 230 12.84 3.26 10.87
C ASP A 230 12.17 4.50 10.26
N GLU A 231 10.87 4.69 10.50
CA GLU A 231 10.13 5.86 10.00
C GLU A 231 10.78 7.17 10.45
N ARG A 232 11.04 7.33 11.75
CA ARG A 232 11.67 8.53 12.31
C ARG A 232 13.08 8.71 11.77
N ARG A 233 13.90 7.66 11.80
CA ARG A 233 15.30 7.69 11.33
C ARG A 233 15.38 8.08 9.87
N GLN A 234 14.57 7.46 9.01
CA GLN A 234 14.51 7.74 7.57
C GLN A 234 14.00 9.15 7.29
N GLY A 235 12.94 9.59 7.99
CA GLY A 235 12.38 10.93 7.84
C GLY A 235 13.39 12.01 8.20
N ILE A 236 14.02 11.91 9.37
CA ILE A 236 15.05 12.84 9.86
C ILE A 236 16.26 12.85 8.92
N ALA A 237 16.81 11.69 8.58
CA ALA A 237 17.99 11.60 7.72
C ALA A 237 17.73 12.20 6.32
N LEU A 238 16.53 12.01 5.77
CA LEU A 238 16.17 12.59 4.48
C LEU A 238 16.06 14.12 4.55
N ILE A 239 15.55 14.68 5.66
CA ILE A 239 15.50 16.13 5.88
C ILE A 239 16.91 16.71 5.95
N ASP A 240 17.77 16.13 6.79
CA ASP A 240 19.13 16.62 7.00
C ASP A 240 19.95 16.58 5.71
N GLU A 241 19.84 15.48 4.94
CA GLU A 241 20.52 15.38 3.65
C GLU A 241 19.92 16.35 2.62
N SER A 242 18.60 16.58 2.63
CA SER A 242 17.96 17.57 1.73
C SER A 242 18.49 18.99 1.95
N ILE A 243 18.67 19.39 3.22
CA ILE A 243 19.25 20.70 3.58
C ILE A 243 20.69 20.78 3.07
N LYS A 244 21.49 19.75 3.35
CA LYS A 244 22.90 19.67 2.94
C LYS A 244 23.07 19.76 1.42
N GLN A 245 22.15 19.17 0.66
CA GLN A 245 22.16 19.16 -0.81
C GLN A 245 21.50 20.41 -1.42
N GLY A 246 21.02 21.36 -0.60
CA GLY A 246 20.46 22.62 -1.06
C GLY A 246 19.09 22.49 -1.73
N VAL A 247 18.30 21.48 -1.35
CA VAL A 247 16.89 21.34 -1.76
C VAL A 247 16.13 22.61 -1.42
N LYS A 248 15.30 23.11 -2.34
CA LYS A 248 14.57 24.36 -2.17
C LYS A 248 13.18 24.17 -1.59
N HIS A 249 12.54 23.02 -1.83
CA HIS A 249 11.21 22.75 -1.29
C HIS A 249 11.02 21.29 -0.84
N PHE A 250 10.71 21.10 0.44
CA PHE A 250 10.46 19.79 1.04
C PHE A 250 8.97 19.61 1.38
N VAL A 251 8.29 18.69 0.70
CA VAL A 251 6.89 18.36 0.98
C VAL A 251 6.83 17.05 1.77
N TYR A 252 6.33 17.11 3.00
CA TYR A 252 6.27 15.96 3.91
C TYR A 252 4.82 15.47 4.10
N SER A 253 4.59 14.17 3.92
CA SER A 253 3.31 13.52 4.23
C SER A 253 3.31 12.98 5.67
N SER A 254 2.63 13.71 6.54
CA SER A 254 2.48 13.43 7.97
C SER A 254 1.07 12.90 8.26
N VAL A 255 0.40 13.43 9.28
CA VAL A 255 -0.96 13.07 9.70
C VAL A 255 -1.60 14.20 10.50
N ASP A 256 -2.92 14.36 10.37
CA ASP A 256 -3.67 15.34 11.16
C ASP A 256 -3.88 14.88 12.61
N ARG A 257 -3.82 15.83 13.54
CA ARG A 257 -3.97 15.63 14.99
C ARG A 257 -4.84 16.71 15.63
N GLY A 258 -5.86 17.18 14.90
CA GLY A 258 -6.79 18.20 15.36
C GLY A 258 -6.59 19.56 14.69
N GLY A 259 -6.29 19.59 13.39
CA GLY A 259 -6.21 20.84 12.61
C GLY A 259 -5.04 21.71 13.04
N GLU A 260 -5.32 22.98 13.35
CA GLU A 260 -4.31 23.94 13.84
C GLU A 260 -3.62 23.49 15.14
N LYS A 261 -4.28 22.67 15.96
CA LYS A 261 -3.69 22.13 17.20
C LYS A 261 -2.57 21.13 16.91
N SER A 262 -2.53 20.54 15.72
CA SER A 262 -1.56 19.49 15.35
C SER A 262 -0.11 19.92 15.53
N ASP A 263 0.20 21.22 15.39
CA ASP A 263 1.54 21.77 15.60
C ASP A 263 2.06 21.56 17.04
N ARG A 264 1.14 21.59 18.02
CA ARG A 264 1.48 21.67 19.45
C ARG A 264 0.97 20.46 20.24
N ASN A 265 -0.02 19.73 19.72
CA ASN A 265 -0.65 18.63 20.42
C ASN A 265 0.25 17.37 20.39
N PRO A 266 0.82 16.94 21.53
CA PRO A 266 1.46 15.63 21.60
C PRO A 266 0.40 14.54 21.37
N THR A 267 0.81 13.39 20.82
CA THR A 267 -0.09 12.28 20.54
C THR A 267 0.38 11.03 21.27
N ALA A 268 -0.56 10.24 21.77
CA ALA A 268 -0.29 8.94 22.36
C ALA A 268 -0.33 7.80 21.32
N ILE A 269 -0.69 8.10 20.07
CA ILE A 269 -0.78 7.12 18.97
C ILE A 269 0.64 6.82 18.48
N PRO A 270 1.16 5.59 18.65
CA PRO A 270 2.56 5.26 18.33
C PRO A 270 3.03 5.72 16.95
N HIS A 271 2.26 5.45 15.89
CA HIS A 271 2.64 5.84 14.53
C HIS A 271 2.48 7.33 14.22
N PHE A 272 1.76 8.10 15.04
CA PHE A 272 1.68 9.56 14.88
C PHE A 272 2.84 10.27 15.60
N ILE A 273 3.44 9.64 16.63
CA ILE A 273 4.56 10.20 17.39
C ILE A 273 5.73 10.48 16.45
N PHE A 274 6.17 9.48 15.69
CA PHE A 274 7.31 9.64 14.79
C PHE A 274 7.06 10.69 13.71
N LYS A 275 5.83 10.75 13.17
CA LYS A 275 5.45 11.79 12.22
C LYS A 275 5.53 13.19 12.82
N HIS A 276 5.05 13.38 14.06
CA HIS A 276 5.19 14.66 14.78
C HIS A 276 6.65 15.05 15.02
N GLU A 277 7.49 14.08 15.40
CA GLU A 277 8.91 14.32 15.63
C GLU A 277 9.63 14.72 14.34
N ILE A 278 9.30 14.08 13.21
CA ILE A 278 9.80 14.45 11.88
C ILE A 278 9.32 15.86 11.49
N GLU A 279 8.05 16.21 11.73
CA GLU A 279 7.55 17.57 11.48
C GLU A 279 8.33 18.63 12.28
N LYS A 280 8.51 18.39 13.58
CA LYS A 280 9.27 19.31 14.45
C LYS A 280 10.71 19.46 13.97
N HIS A 281 11.36 18.35 13.61
CA HIS A 281 12.71 18.36 13.09
C HIS A 281 12.80 19.14 11.77
N LEU A 282 11.87 18.92 10.84
CA LEU A 282 11.78 19.66 9.57
C LEU A 282 11.64 21.17 9.81
N MET A 283 10.68 21.56 10.66
CA MET A 283 10.42 22.97 10.96
C MET A 283 11.61 23.64 11.63
N GLU A 284 12.31 22.94 12.53
CA GLU A 284 13.47 23.48 13.24
C GLU A 284 14.69 23.59 12.33
N LYS A 285 15.03 22.52 11.60
CA LYS A 285 16.23 22.48 10.75
C LYS A 285 16.14 23.35 9.51
N ALA A 286 14.93 23.59 9.00
CA ALA A 286 14.75 24.49 7.87
C ALA A 286 14.95 25.96 8.24
N LYS A 287 14.85 26.35 9.53
CA LYS A 287 15.08 27.74 9.98
C LYS A 287 16.51 28.17 9.65
N GLY A 288 16.65 29.34 9.05
CA GLY A 288 17.95 29.88 8.66
C GLY A 288 18.55 29.21 7.41
N THR A 289 17.79 28.35 6.72
CA THR A 289 18.19 27.75 5.44
C THR A 289 17.30 28.29 4.30
N ASP A 290 17.74 28.06 3.06
CA ASP A 290 16.92 28.36 1.86
C ASP A 290 15.80 27.34 1.62
N MET A 291 15.75 26.24 2.38
CA MET A 291 14.79 25.17 2.17
C MET A 291 13.44 25.54 2.76
N GLN A 292 12.45 25.73 1.89
CA GLN A 292 11.05 25.87 2.29
C GLN A 292 10.45 24.50 2.52
N TRP A 293 9.42 24.42 3.34
CA TRP A 293 8.72 23.16 3.58
C TRP A 293 7.20 23.29 3.46
N THR A 294 6.54 22.19 3.16
CA THR A 294 5.08 22.06 3.25
C THR A 294 4.75 20.74 3.92
N ILE A 295 3.90 20.76 4.94
CA ILE A 295 3.45 19.54 5.61
C ILE A 295 2.02 19.25 5.17
N LEU A 296 1.78 18.05 4.64
CA LEU A 296 0.46 17.54 4.36
C LEU A 296 0.06 16.61 5.49
N ARG A 297 -1.07 16.89 6.14
CA ARG A 297 -1.61 16.16 7.27
C ARG A 297 -2.92 15.49 6.84
N PRO A 298 -2.85 14.37 6.12
CA PRO A 298 -4.06 13.67 5.76
C PRO A 298 -4.71 13.04 6.99
N VAL A 299 -6.04 12.93 6.95
CA VAL A 299 -6.86 12.21 7.94
C VAL A 299 -6.92 10.71 7.61
N ALA A 300 -7.88 9.96 8.17
CA ALA A 300 -8.05 8.54 7.83
C ALA A 300 -8.35 8.35 6.33
N PHE A 301 -7.87 7.27 5.73
CA PHE A 301 -7.98 7.07 4.28
C PHE A 301 -9.26 6.33 3.91
N PHE A 302 -9.92 6.72 2.81
CA PHE A 302 -10.98 5.90 2.22
C PHE A 302 -10.44 4.53 1.75
N GLU A 303 -9.16 4.43 1.40
CA GLU A 303 -8.55 3.17 0.99
C GLU A 303 -8.35 2.16 2.14
N ASN A 304 -8.75 2.51 3.36
CA ASN A 304 -8.89 1.56 4.47
C ASN A 304 -10.22 0.79 4.40
N PHE A 305 -11.17 1.20 3.55
CA PHE A 305 -12.41 0.49 3.29
C PHE A 305 -12.18 -0.48 2.15
N THR A 306 -12.11 -1.76 2.49
CA THR A 306 -11.89 -2.86 1.54
C THR A 306 -12.89 -3.99 1.83
N PRO A 307 -13.28 -4.79 0.82
CA PRO A 307 -14.20 -5.91 1.02
C PRO A 307 -13.60 -7.06 1.85
N ASP A 308 -12.27 -7.05 2.03
CA ASP A 308 -11.52 -8.03 2.80
C ASP A 308 -11.73 -7.88 4.33
N TYR A 309 -11.07 -8.75 5.09
CA TYR A 309 -11.16 -8.75 6.55
C TYR A 309 -10.64 -7.44 7.19
N PHE A 310 -9.68 -6.74 6.58
CA PHE A 310 -9.10 -5.51 7.13
C PHE A 310 -10.09 -4.37 7.06
N GLY A 311 -10.72 -4.20 5.91
CA GLY A 311 -11.79 -3.22 5.76
C GLY A 311 -12.94 -3.53 6.70
N LYS A 312 -13.34 -4.80 6.85
CA LYS A 312 -14.37 -5.21 7.82
C LYS A 312 -13.98 -4.93 9.27
N VAL A 313 -12.72 -5.13 9.66
CA VAL A 313 -12.22 -4.78 11.01
C VAL A 313 -12.27 -3.26 11.20
N PHE A 314 -11.84 -2.49 10.21
CA PHE A 314 -11.85 -1.03 10.28
C PHE A 314 -13.29 -0.47 10.41
N THR A 315 -14.22 -0.93 9.58
CA THR A 315 -15.64 -0.52 9.63
C THR A 315 -16.28 -0.92 10.96
N THR A 316 -16.00 -2.12 11.45
CA THR A 316 -16.52 -2.60 12.74
C THR A 316 -15.96 -1.79 13.90
N ALA A 317 -14.64 -1.53 13.90
CA ALA A 317 -14.00 -0.70 14.91
C ALA A 317 -14.58 0.72 14.92
N TRP A 318 -14.81 1.32 13.74
CA TRP A 318 -15.48 2.61 13.62
C TRP A 318 -16.88 2.59 14.24
N GLN A 319 -17.74 1.66 13.80
CA GLN A 319 -19.10 1.50 14.32
C GLN A 319 -19.13 1.32 15.84
N MET A 320 -18.19 0.55 16.39
CA MET A 320 -18.13 0.24 17.82
C MET A 320 -17.70 1.42 18.67
N THR A 321 -16.78 2.24 18.17
CA THR A 321 -15.98 3.15 19.01
C THR A 321 -16.43 4.58 18.94
N LEU A 322 -16.77 5.10 17.74
CA LEU A 322 -17.09 6.52 17.57
C LEU A 322 -18.51 6.89 18.02
N LYS A 323 -19.43 5.92 18.16
CA LYS A 323 -20.77 6.09 18.75
C LYS A 323 -21.51 7.35 18.25
N GLY A 324 -21.56 7.54 16.92
CA GLY A 324 -22.23 8.68 16.28
C GLY A 324 -21.36 9.93 16.09
N LYS A 325 -20.12 9.95 16.60
CA LYS A 325 -19.16 11.02 16.25
C LYS A 325 -18.71 10.87 14.79
N PRO A 326 -18.69 11.98 14.01
CA PRO A 326 -18.14 11.95 12.66
C PRO A 326 -16.66 11.61 12.61
N LEU A 327 -16.23 10.97 11.52
CA LEU A 327 -14.84 10.69 11.19
C LEU A 327 -14.49 11.42 9.89
N GLN A 328 -13.39 12.17 9.92
CA GLN A 328 -12.86 12.80 8.72
C GLN A 328 -12.04 11.79 7.91
N LEU A 329 -12.28 11.78 6.60
CA LEU A 329 -11.74 10.81 5.66
C LEU A 329 -11.20 11.50 4.39
N ILE A 330 -10.19 10.92 3.72
CA ILE A 330 -9.57 11.46 2.50
C ILE A 330 -9.17 10.36 1.52
N ALA A 331 -9.27 10.62 0.21
CA ALA A 331 -8.75 9.73 -0.82
C ALA A 331 -7.23 9.91 -1.00
N THR A 332 -6.48 8.82 -1.18
CA THR A 332 -5.04 8.93 -1.52
C THR A 332 -4.80 9.60 -2.87
N SER A 333 -5.78 9.58 -3.77
CA SER A 333 -5.77 10.35 -5.03
C SER A 333 -5.71 11.86 -4.77
N ASP A 334 -6.46 12.36 -3.78
CA ASP A 334 -6.46 13.77 -3.39
C ASP A 334 -5.20 14.19 -2.62
N ILE A 335 -4.60 13.29 -1.82
CA ILE A 335 -3.30 13.57 -1.18
C ILE A 335 -2.24 13.87 -2.26
N GLY A 336 -2.23 13.10 -3.35
CA GLY A 336 -1.34 13.34 -4.48
C GLY A 336 -1.63 14.65 -5.21
N PHE A 337 -2.90 15.07 -5.30
CA PHE A 337 -3.28 16.38 -5.83
C PHE A 337 -2.68 17.51 -4.99
N PHE A 338 -2.82 17.47 -3.67
CA PHE A 338 -2.28 18.50 -2.78
C PHE A 338 -0.75 18.52 -2.77
N ALA A 339 -0.11 17.35 -2.86
CA ALA A 339 1.33 17.25 -3.02
C ALA A 339 1.80 17.89 -4.34
N ALA A 340 1.10 17.64 -5.46
CA ALA A 340 1.41 18.28 -6.74
C ALA A 340 1.22 19.79 -6.66
N ARG A 341 0.12 20.25 -6.06
CA ARG A 341 -0.16 21.68 -5.83
C ARG A 341 0.94 22.33 -4.98
N ALA A 342 1.43 21.65 -3.95
CA ALA A 342 2.48 22.18 -3.09
C ALA A 342 3.74 22.56 -3.89
N PHE A 343 4.17 21.70 -4.83
CA PHE A 343 5.31 22.00 -5.70
C PHE A 343 5.02 23.04 -6.78
N MET A 344 3.82 23.04 -7.36
CA MET A 344 3.46 23.99 -8.43
C MET A 344 3.24 25.42 -7.91
N ASN A 345 2.75 25.56 -6.67
CA ASN A 345 2.36 26.84 -6.07
C ASN A 345 3.13 27.13 -4.78
N THR A 346 4.46 27.11 -4.84
CA THR A 346 5.35 27.25 -3.66
C THR A 346 5.07 28.51 -2.83
N GLY A 347 4.69 29.62 -3.48
CA GLY A 347 4.36 30.88 -2.79
C GLY A 347 3.20 30.75 -1.78
N GLU A 348 2.20 29.93 -2.09
CA GLU A 348 1.02 29.72 -1.23
C GLU A 348 1.22 28.61 -0.18
N SER A 349 2.14 27.67 -0.45
CA SER A 349 2.35 26.45 0.33
C SER A 349 3.60 26.49 1.23
N LYS A 350 4.51 27.45 1.00
CA LYS A 350 5.77 27.58 1.77
C LYS A 350 5.52 27.76 3.27
N ASN A 351 6.25 26.98 4.05
CA ASN A 351 6.27 26.97 5.51
C ASN A 351 4.87 26.88 6.14
N ARG A 352 3.99 26.07 5.52
CA ARG A 352 2.62 25.84 5.98
C ARG A 352 2.33 24.36 6.11
N ALA A 353 1.51 24.03 7.09
CA ALA A 353 0.92 22.71 7.25
C ALA A 353 -0.56 22.75 6.83
N PHE A 354 -1.01 21.71 6.13
CA PHE A 354 -2.38 21.60 5.62
C PHE A 354 -2.99 20.29 6.11
N SER A 355 -4.06 20.39 6.89
CA SER A 355 -4.90 19.26 7.25
C SER A 355 -5.84 18.92 6.09
N LEU A 356 -5.83 17.67 5.62
CA LEU A 356 -6.52 17.25 4.40
C LEU A 356 -7.60 16.23 4.74
N ALA A 357 -8.85 16.62 4.53
CA ALA A 357 -10.03 15.76 4.60
C ALA A 357 -10.93 16.04 3.40
N GLY A 358 -11.42 14.96 2.78
CA GLY A 358 -12.36 14.98 1.65
C GLY A 358 -13.81 14.96 2.10
N ASP A 359 -14.07 14.30 3.22
CA ASP A 359 -15.41 14.14 3.78
C ASP A 359 -15.37 14.00 5.30
N GLU A 360 -16.51 14.23 5.95
CA GLU A 360 -16.71 14.08 7.40
C GLU A 360 -18.07 13.46 7.66
N LEU A 361 -18.08 12.17 8.03
CA LEU A 361 -19.30 11.37 8.08
C LEU A 361 -19.42 10.66 9.41
N THR A 362 -20.64 10.47 9.92
CA THR A 362 -20.88 9.42 10.93
C THR A 362 -20.87 8.04 10.28
N PHE A 363 -20.81 6.98 11.09
CA PHE A 363 -20.89 5.61 10.57
C PHE A 363 -22.23 5.38 9.86
N GLU A 364 -23.32 5.96 10.37
CA GLU A 364 -24.67 5.87 9.81
C GLU A 364 -24.74 6.55 8.45
N GLN A 365 -24.26 7.80 8.33
CA GLN A 365 -24.24 8.53 7.06
C GLN A 365 -23.39 7.80 6.00
N MET A 366 -22.21 7.31 6.40
CA MET A 366 -21.35 6.52 5.52
C MET A 366 -22.05 5.22 5.08
N SER A 367 -22.79 4.56 5.99
CA SER A 367 -23.53 3.34 5.68
C SER A 367 -24.71 3.57 4.74
N GLU A 368 -25.41 4.70 4.88
CA GLU A 368 -26.47 5.11 3.96
C GLU A 368 -25.92 5.35 2.56
N ILE A 369 -24.86 6.16 2.42
CA ILE A 369 -24.20 6.41 1.12
C ILE A 369 -23.73 5.10 0.49
N PHE A 370 -23.12 4.21 1.27
CA PHE A 370 -22.68 2.91 0.79
C PHE A 370 -23.84 2.07 0.28
N LYS A 371 -24.96 2.03 1.01
CA LYS A 371 -26.15 1.26 0.66
C LYS A 371 -26.84 1.81 -0.59
N ASP A 372 -26.95 3.12 -0.70
CA ASP A 372 -27.58 3.78 -1.85
C ASP A 372 -26.79 3.54 -3.13
N LEU A 373 -25.45 3.51 -3.04
CA LEU A 373 -24.58 3.35 -4.20
C LEU A 373 -24.26 1.90 -4.55
N THR A 374 -24.31 0.95 -3.61
CA THR A 374 -23.93 -0.46 -3.87
C THR A 374 -25.13 -1.42 -3.79
N GLY A 375 -26.27 -0.97 -3.26
CA GLY A 375 -27.41 -1.81 -2.92
C GLY A 375 -27.16 -2.78 -1.75
N LYS A 376 -25.96 -2.77 -1.14
CA LYS A 376 -25.53 -3.70 -0.09
C LYS A 376 -25.25 -2.94 1.21
N ASN A 377 -25.35 -3.61 2.35
CA ASN A 377 -24.91 -3.03 3.63
C ASN A 377 -23.37 -3.00 3.70
N VAL A 378 -22.82 -2.04 4.45
CA VAL A 378 -21.37 -1.95 4.67
C VAL A 378 -20.85 -3.27 5.27
N PRO A 379 -19.79 -3.88 4.69
CA PRO A 379 -19.20 -5.08 5.24
C PRO A 379 -18.64 -4.82 6.64
N THR A 380 -19.09 -5.60 7.61
CA THR A 380 -18.60 -5.60 9.01
C THR A 380 -18.21 -7.02 9.41
N THR A 381 -17.62 -7.18 10.59
CA THR A 381 -17.23 -8.46 11.19
C THR A 381 -17.67 -8.53 12.66
N PHE A 382 -17.32 -9.61 13.35
CA PHE A 382 -17.73 -9.84 14.73
C PHE A 382 -17.10 -8.83 15.69
N ARG A 383 -17.95 -8.21 16.52
CA ARG A 383 -17.56 -7.16 17.47
C ARG A 383 -16.57 -7.64 18.53
N ILE A 384 -16.75 -8.84 19.06
CA ILE A 384 -15.91 -9.38 20.16
C ILE A 384 -14.46 -9.57 19.70
N PRO A 385 -14.17 -10.25 18.56
CA PRO A 385 -12.81 -10.32 18.03
C PRO A 385 -12.16 -8.96 17.76
N VAL A 386 -12.90 -8.00 17.22
CA VAL A 386 -12.38 -6.64 16.98
C VAL A 386 -12.06 -5.93 18.30
N TRP A 387 -12.91 -6.06 19.30
CA TRP A 387 -12.65 -5.52 20.64
C TRP A 387 -11.39 -6.11 21.27
N LEU A 388 -11.21 -7.44 21.19
CA LEU A 388 -10.00 -8.11 21.66
C LEU A 388 -8.76 -7.64 20.89
N MET A 389 -8.86 -7.50 19.57
CA MET A 389 -7.77 -6.99 18.73
C MET A 389 -7.40 -5.55 19.09
N MET A 390 -8.38 -4.68 19.30
CA MET A 390 -8.15 -3.31 19.76
C MET A 390 -7.51 -3.24 21.15
N ALA A 391 -7.79 -4.22 22.02
CA ALA A 391 -7.13 -4.32 23.32
C ALA A 391 -5.68 -4.78 23.21
N ALA A 392 -5.39 -5.75 22.32
CA ALA A 392 -4.06 -6.34 22.14
C ALA A 392 -3.13 -5.46 21.27
N VAL A 393 -3.67 -4.84 20.22
CA VAL A 393 -2.92 -3.99 19.28
C VAL A 393 -3.04 -2.55 19.72
N LYS A 394 -2.08 -2.12 20.55
CA LYS A 394 -2.05 -0.77 21.16
C LYS A 394 -2.28 0.33 20.13
N ASP A 395 -1.66 0.21 18.96
CA ASP A 395 -1.73 1.20 17.89
C ASP A 395 -3.17 1.43 17.39
N LEU A 396 -3.86 0.34 17.03
CA LEU A 396 -5.26 0.35 16.58
C LEU A 396 -6.22 0.82 17.69
N GLY A 397 -6.05 0.30 18.91
CA GLY A 397 -6.92 0.62 20.04
C GLY A 397 -6.81 2.05 20.53
N VAL A 398 -5.59 2.60 20.62
CA VAL A 398 -5.36 3.99 21.01
C VAL A 398 -5.86 4.93 19.92
N MET A 399 -5.63 4.62 18.64
CA MET A 399 -6.10 5.42 17.51
C MET A 399 -7.62 5.60 17.49
N PHE A 400 -8.41 4.52 17.58
CA PHE A 400 -9.88 4.64 17.56
C PHE A 400 -10.44 5.30 18.82
N ARG A 401 -9.79 5.14 19.98
CA ARG A 401 -10.15 5.91 21.18
C ARG A 401 -9.87 7.40 20.98
N TRP A 402 -8.74 7.74 20.38
CA TRP A 402 -8.41 9.13 20.05
C TRP A 402 -9.37 9.73 19.01
N PHE A 403 -9.81 8.96 17.99
CA PHE A 403 -10.87 9.41 17.07
C PHE A 403 -12.15 9.78 17.82
N ARG A 404 -12.57 8.95 18.78
CA ARG A 404 -13.72 9.21 19.63
C ARG A 404 -13.52 10.44 20.53
N ASP A 405 -12.40 10.51 21.26
CA ASP A 405 -12.22 11.49 22.34
C ASP A 405 -11.77 12.86 21.82
N GLU A 406 -10.89 12.91 20.81
CA GLU A 406 -10.35 14.15 20.24
C GLU A 406 -10.77 14.30 18.78
N GLY A 407 -10.31 13.39 17.90
CA GLY A 407 -10.60 13.41 16.47
C GLY A 407 -9.72 14.37 15.66
N TYR A 408 -9.86 14.28 14.34
CA TYR A 408 -9.22 15.18 13.39
C TYR A 408 -9.83 16.59 13.42
N GLY A 409 -9.20 17.55 12.77
CA GLY A 409 -9.66 18.95 12.73
C GLY A 409 -9.41 19.66 11.39
N ALA A 410 -9.46 18.94 10.27
CA ALA A 410 -9.35 19.56 8.95
C ALA A 410 -10.61 20.37 8.61
N ASP A 411 -10.46 21.53 7.97
CA ASP A 411 -11.56 22.33 7.43
C ASP A 411 -11.93 21.80 6.03
N VAL A 412 -12.84 20.83 5.96
CA VAL A 412 -13.28 20.21 4.69
C VAL A 412 -13.76 21.26 3.67
N PRO A 413 -14.60 22.26 4.01
CA PRO A 413 -14.93 23.36 3.10
C PRO A 413 -13.72 24.11 2.55
N ALA A 414 -12.70 24.39 3.36
CA ALA A 414 -11.47 25.02 2.88
C ALA A 414 -10.68 24.11 1.94
N VAL A 415 -10.56 22.83 2.25
CA VAL A 415 -9.90 21.83 1.38
C VAL A 415 -10.64 21.75 0.03
N LYS A 416 -11.97 21.75 0.03
CA LYS A 416 -12.80 21.73 -1.19
C LYS A 416 -12.68 23.01 -2.02
N ARG A 417 -12.49 24.18 -1.39
CA ARG A 417 -12.17 25.42 -2.13
C ARG A 417 -10.84 25.32 -2.87
N LEU A 418 -9.85 24.62 -2.30
CA LEU A 418 -8.53 24.44 -2.91
C LEU A 418 -8.50 23.34 -3.98
N ASN A 419 -9.38 22.33 -3.85
CA ASN A 419 -9.61 21.27 -4.83
C ASN A 419 -11.14 21.12 -5.06
N PRO A 420 -11.73 21.80 -6.06
CA PRO A 420 -13.15 21.65 -6.34
C PRO A 420 -13.59 20.22 -6.70
N SER A 421 -12.64 19.39 -7.18
CA SER A 421 -12.80 17.97 -7.47
C SER A 421 -12.40 17.04 -6.30
N LEU A 422 -12.34 17.57 -5.08
CA LEU A 422 -12.09 16.78 -3.87
C LEU A 422 -13.15 15.70 -3.73
N LYS A 423 -12.71 14.43 -3.62
CA LYS A 423 -13.62 13.29 -3.59
C LYS A 423 -14.34 13.23 -2.25
N THR A 424 -15.67 13.15 -2.32
CA THR A 424 -16.49 12.67 -1.19
C THR A 424 -16.35 11.16 -1.05
N PHE A 425 -16.89 10.57 0.02
CA PHE A 425 -16.92 9.11 0.14
C PHE A 425 -17.65 8.46 -1.03
N GLY A 426 -18.75 9.06 -1.50
CA GLY A 426 -19.51 8.55 -2.65
C GLY A 426 -18.75 8.61 -3.98
N ASP A 427 -18.00 9.68 -4.22
CA ASP A 427 -17.16 9.81 -5.42
C ASP A 427 -16.04 8.77 -5.41
N TRP A 428 -15.37 8.61 -4.26
CA TRP A 428 -14.35 7.59 -4.08
C TRP A 428 -14.91 6.17 -4.27
N LEU A 429 -16.12 5.90 -3.77
CA LEU A 429 -16.76 4.59 -3.89
C LEU A 429 -16.96 4.20 -5.36
N LYS A 430 -17.36 5.15 -6.21
CA LYS A 430 -17.58 4.95 -7.65
C LYS A 430 -16.30 4.83 -8.46
N GLU A 431 -15.28 5.62 -8.11
CA GLU A 431 -14.11 5.80 -8.99
C GLU A 431 -12.90 4.97 -8.59
N ASP A 432 -12.66 4.82 -7.28
CA ASP A 432 -11.37 4.34 -6.75
C ASP A 432 -11.51 3.07 -5.89
N SER A 433 -12.73 2.75 -5.42
CA SER A 433 -12.95 1.65 -4.49
C SER A 433 -12.90 0.27 -5.14
N GLN A 434 -12.88 -0.76 -4.29
CA GLN A 434 -12.99 -2.17 -4.71
C GLN A 434 -14.43 -2.68 -4.64
N PHE A 435 -15.39 -1.81 -4.31
CA PHE A 435 -16.79 -2.18 -4.18
C PHE A 435 -17.52 -1.91 -5.49
N GLU A 436 -18.36 -2.85 -5.90
CA GLU A 436 -19.25 -2.65 -7.04
C GLU A 436 -20.35 -1.65 -6.67
N THR A 437 -20.43 -0.56 -7.43
CA THR A 437 -21.56 0.38 -7.38
C THR A 437 -22.59 0.05 -8.46
N LEU A 438 -23.84 0.41 -8.21
CA LEU A 438 -24.99 0.23 -9.09
C LEU A 438 -24.89 1.01 -10.40
#